data_AF-A0A453AYA4-F1
#
_entry.id   AF-A0A453AYA4-F1
#
_cell.length_a   1.000
_cell.length_b   1.000
_cell.length_c   1.000
_cell.angle_alpha   90.00
_cell.angle_beta   90.00
_cell.angle_gamma   90.00
#
_symmetry.space_group_name_H-M   'P 1'
#
loop_
_entity.id
_entity.type
_entity.pdbx_description
1 polymer ?
#
loop_
_entity_poly.entity_id
_entity_poly.type
_entity_poly.pdbx_seq_one_letter_code
_entity_poly.pdbx_strand_id
1 'polypeptide(L)'
;CLFCSARFDSDGPLFAHCGSVHGFDFHKLVRELGLDFYGCIKLINFVRSKVAENKCWSCAEISQLEGKVPWAEDSYLKPFMEDDSLLHSLSIFDDEEDEDCGMPVVTGECSVGNGRSGELQGNGLNTIIDDCSDISARFEKAVTTESNGGDNNGSLSEEQTDRQLKITRASVTAKEIKKVDDNYFGSYSSFGIHREMLGDKVRTDAYRDALLDNPSLMNGATVLDVGCGTGILSLFAAKAGASRVVAVDGSAKMSSVATHVAKNNGLLYDENANTEQKGGPQVISVVHTKAEELNHKIVVPPNGFDVLVSEWMGYCLLYESMLSSVIYARDHFLKPGGAILPDTATILGAG
;
A
#
# COMPACT_ATOMS: atom_id res chain seq x y z
N CYS A 1 -11.31 21.85 -0.73
CA CYS A 1 -10.33 22.88 -1.11
C CYS A 1 -9.84 23.52 0.18
N LEU A 2 -8.62 24.06 0.21
CA LEU A 2 -8.11 24.80 1.37
C LEU A 2 -8.70 26.22 1.51
N PHE A 3 -9.21 26.81 0.43
CA PHE A 3 -9.60 28.23 0.36
C PHE A 3 -11.08 28.47 0.08
N CYS A 4 -11.83 27.46 -0.35
CA CYS A 4 -13.25 27.58 -0.69
C CYS A 4 -14.04 26.31 -0.38
N SER A 5 -15.36 26.35 -0.61
CA SER A 5 -16.29 25.25 -0.32
C SER A 5 -16.23 24.08 -1.31
N ALA A 6 -15.38 24.13 -2.35
CA ALA A 6 -15.26 23.04 -3.32
C ALA A 6 -14.70 21.77 -2.65
N ARG A 7 -15.31 20.61 -2.93
CA ARG A 7 -14.93 19.30 -2.39
C ARG A 7 -14.27 18.44 -3.46
N PHE A 8 -13.34 17.60 -3.04
CA PHE A 8 -12.55 16.71 -3.90
C PHE A 8 -12.35 15.39 -3.17
N ASP A 9 -12.31 14.29 -3.93
CA ASP A 9 -12.19 12.93 -3.39
C ASP A 9 -10.73 12.49 -3.21
N SER A 10 -9.76 13.27 -3.70
CA SER A 10 -8.32 13.06 -3.52
C SER A 10 -7.55 14.38 -3.46
N ASP A 11 -6.30 14.32 -3.02
CA ASP A 11 -5.41 15.45 -2.77
C ASP A 11 -4.91 16.12 -4.08
N GLY A 12 -4.62 15.36 -5.14
CA GLY A 12 -4.17 15.88 -6.44
C GLY A 12 -5.13 16.91 -7.07
N PRO A 13 -6.40 16.58 -7.34
CA PRO A 13 -7.39 17.54 -7.85
C PRO A 13 -7.63 18.71 -6.89
N LEU A 14 -7.54 18.47 -5.58
CA LEU A 14 -7.67 19.51 -4.56
C LEU A 14 -6.53 20.53 -4.69
N PHE A 15 -5.28 20.09 -4.78
CA PHE A 15 -4.12 20.98 -4.92
C PHE A 15 -4.05 21.64 -6.30
N ALA A 16 -4.45 20.94 -7.37
CA ALA A 16 -4.60 21.53 -8.70
C ALA A 16 -5.65 22.65 -8.73
N HIS A 17 -6.77 22.47 -8.01
CA HIS A 17 -7.76 23.52 -7.84
C HIS A 17 -7.22 24.68 -6.99
N CYS A 18 -6.47 24.39 -5.91
CA CYS A 18 -5.83 25.44 -5.13
C CYS A 18 -4.83 26.25 -5.97
N GLY A 19 -4.07 25.60 -6.86
CA GLY A 19 -3.15 26.27 -7.78
C GLY A 19 -3.86 27.11 -8.83
N SER A 20 -4.87 26.56 -9.50
CA SER A 20 -5.56 27.22 -10.63
C SER A 20 -6.54 28.32 -10.21
N VAL A 21 -7.28 28.13 -9.13
CA VAL A 21 -8.34 29.06 -8.69
C VAL A 21 -7.82 30.02 -7.61
N HIS A 22 -6.91 29.56 -6.76
CA HIS A 22 -6.44 30.32 -5.60
C HIS A 22 -4.97 30.73 -5.70
N GLY A 23 -4.27 30.39 -6.79
CA GLY A 23 -2.85 30.73 -6.99
C GLY A 23 -1.93 30.06 -5.96
N PHE A 24 -2.39 29.00 -5.30
CA PHE A 24 -1.66 28.29 -4.25
C PHE A 24 -1.12 26.97 -4.79
N ASP A 25 0.13 26.98 -5.22
CA ASP A 25 0.85 25.78 -5.67
C ASP A 25 1.49 25.09 -4.46
N PHE A 26 0.77 24.10 -3.91
CA PHE A 26 1.20 23.38 -2.72
C PHE A 26 2.51 22.60 -2.95
N HIS A 27 2.61 21.83 -4.04
CA HIS A 27 3.80 21.00 -4.30
C HIS A 27 5.04 21.84 -4.55
N LYS A 28 4.90 22.97 -5.26
CA LYS A 28 6.00 23.92 -5.42
C LYS A 28 6.48 24.45 -4.06
N LEU A 29 5.55 24.80 -3.17
CA LEU A 29 5.89 25.32 -1.85
C LEU A 29 6.56 24.26 -0.97
N VAL A 30 6.11 23.00 -1.02
CA VAL A 30 6.75 21.88 -0.33
C VAL A 30 8.19 21.69 -0.78
N ARG A 31 8.45 21.69 -2.10
CA ARG A 31 9.81 21.55 -2.66
C ARG A 31 10.70 22.75 -2.34
N GLU A 32 10.19 23.97 -2.49
CA GLU A 32 10.96 25.20 -2.25
C GLU A 32 11.34 25.36 -0.78
N LEU A 33 10.50 24.90 0.14
CA LEU A 33 10.72 24.99 1.58
C LEU A 33 11.29 23.70 2.20
N GLY A 34 11.44 22.63 1.42
CA GLY A 34 11.92 21.33 1.90
C GLY A 34 11.07 20.75 3.02
N LEU A 35 9.75 20.84 2.91
CA LEU A 35 8.83 20.37 3.95
C LEU A 35 8.76 18.84 3.95
N ASP A 36 8.89 18.25 5.14
CA ASP A 36 8.60 16.84 5.39
C ASP A 36 7.09 16.64 5.60
N PHE A 37 6.67 15.38 5.84
CA PHE A 37 5.27 15.02 6.06
C PHE A 37 4.58 15.90 7.12
N TYR A 38 5.24 16.12 8.25
CA TYR A 38 4.71 16.95 9.32
C TYR A 38 4.69 18.44 8.97
N GLY A 39 5.67 18.92 8.21
CA GLY A 39 5.69 20.26 7.63
C GLY A 39 4.51 20.51 6.69
N CYS A 40 4.13 19.53 5.88
CA CYS A 40 2.95 19.57 5.03
C CYS A 40 1.65 19.66 5.84
N ILE A 41 1.50 18.85 6.90
CA ILE A 41 0.36 18.91 7.83
C ILE A 41 0.24 20.30 8.46
N LYS A 42 1.37 20.82 8.99
CA LYS A 42 1.42 22.14 9.62
C LYS A 42 1.00 23.24 8.65
N LEU A 43 1.49 23.20 7.40
CA LEU A 43 1.12 24.14 6.36
C LEU A 43 -0.39 24.09 6.03
N ILE A 44 -0.95 22.90 5.88
CA ILE A 44 -2.39 22.73 5.58
C ILE A 44 -3.26 23.28 6.70
N ASN A 45 -2.96 22.92 7.95
CA ASN A 45 -3.69 23.40 9.12
C ASN A 45 -3.53 24.92 9.28
N PHE A 46 -2.34 25.46 9.02
CA PHE A 46 -2.11 26.90 9.00
C PHE A 46 -2.98 27.60 7.97
N VAL A 47 -2.97 27.15 6.71
CA VAL A 47 -3.77 27.75 5.64
C VAL A 47 -5.25 27.74 6.01
N ARG A 48 -5.77 26.60 6.50
CA ARG A 48 -7.17 26.48 6.91
C ARG A 48 -7.53 27.41 8.06
N SER A 49 -6.65 27.55 9.05
CA SER A 49 -6.84 28.51 10.15
C SER A 49 -6.93 29.95 9.67
N LYS A 50 -6.09 30.36 8.71
CA LYS A 50 -6.09 31.71 8.15
C LYS A 50 -7.32 31.97 7.30
N VAL A 51 -7.74 31.00 6.49
CA VAL A 51 -8.96 31.09 5.69
C VAL A 51 -10.19 31.21 6.59
N ALA A 52 -10.28 30.43 7.67
CA ALA A 52 -11.39 30.54 8.63
C ALA A 52 -11.45 31.90 9.34
N GLU A 53 -10.29 32.53 9.58
CA GLU A 53 -10.19 33.90 10.11
C GLU A 53 -10.46 34.99 9.03
N ASN A 54 -10.76 34.63 7.78
CA ASN A 54 -10.80 35.52 6.62
C ASN A 54 -9.51 36.33 6.41
N LYS A 55 -8.38 35.76 6.84
CA LYS A 55 -7.05 36.34 6.67
C LYS A 55 -6.34 35.69 5.49
N CYS A 56 -5.60 36.52 4.77
CA CYS A 56 -4.75 36.09 3.68
C CYS A 56 -3.58 35.25 4.21
N TRP A 57 -3.45 34.02 3.72
CA TRP A 57 -2.40 33.07 4.12
C TRP A 57 -1.00 33.51 3.68
N SER A 58 -0.89 34.15 2.51
CA SER A 58 0.37 34.63 1.91
C SER A 58 0.79 36.02 2.40
N CYS A 59 -0.17 36.78 2.95
CA CYS A 59 0.07 38.10 3.52
C CYS A 59 0.64 38.04 4.94
N ALA A 60 0.68 36.84 5.54
CA ALA A 60 1.48 36.57 6.72
C ALA A 60 2.97 36.54 6.31
N GLU A 61 3.53 37.72 6.02
CA GLU A 61 4.93 38.06 5.77
C GLU A 61 5.91 36.88 5.51
N ILE A 62 5.67 36.10 4.45
CA ILE A 62 6.61 35.06 3.98
C ILE A 62 7.93 35.72 3.52
N SER A 63 7.91 37.03 3.25
CA SER A 63 9.03 37.83 2.74
C SER A 63 9.91 38.52 3.79
N GLN A 64 9.63 38.40 5.10
CA GLN A 64 10.48 39.01 6.16
C GLN A 64 11.03 38.02 7.19
N LEU A 65 10.85 36.71 6.98
CA LEU A 65 11.23 35.74 7.98
C LEU A 65 12.66 35.24 7.76
N GLU A 66 13.54 35.61 8.69
CA GLU A 66 14.88 35.03 8.90
C GLU A 66 14.78 33.52 9.15
N GLY A 67 14.49 32.73 8.12
CA GLY A 67 14.56 31.26 8.16
C GLY A 67 13.50 30.54 9.00
N LYS A 68 12.41 31.19 9.44
CA LYS A 68 11.33 30.54 10.21
C LYS A 68 9.98 30.67 9.51
N VAL A 69 9.38 29.56 9.12
CA VAL A 69 8.04 29.55 8.52
C VAL A 69 6.95 29.93 9.54
N PRO A 70 5.88 30.66 9.15
CA PRO A 70 4.79 31.08 10.06
C PRO A 70 4.03 29.94 10.77
N TRP A 71 4.17 28.71 10.29
CA TRP A 71 3.51 27.50 10.79
C TRP A 71 4.49 26.56 11.51
N ALA A 72 5.63 27.06 11.99
CA ALA A 72 6.62 26.25 12.70
C ALA A 72 6.08 25.66 14.02
N GLU A 73 5.15 26.35 14.68
CA GLU A 73 4.58 25.97 15.96
C GLU A 73 3.86 24.61 15.91
N ASP A 74 4.06 23.79 16.94
CA ASP A 74 3.46 22.45 17.04
C ASP A 74 1.93 22.49 17.20
N SER A 75 1.35 23.65 17.52
CA SER A 75 -0.10 23.84 17.51
C SER A 75 -0.75 23.50 16.17
N TYR A 76 -0.01 23.61 15.05
CA TYR A 76 -0.49 23.26 13.72
C TYR A 76 -0.36 21.76 13.37
N LEU A 77 0.16 20.92 14.28
CA LEU A 77 0.04 19.47 14.16
C LEU A 77 -1.36 18.98 14.53
N LYS A 78 -2.11 19.77 15.32
CA LYS A 78 -3.51 19.47 15.59
C LYS A 78 -4.34 19.79 14.35
N PRO A 79 -5.13 18.83 13.81
CA PRO A 79 -6.03 19.09 12.71
C PRO A 79 -6.93 20.29 12.99
N PHE A 80 -7.00 21.23 12.05
CA PHE A 80 -7.92 22.36 12.15
C PHE A 80 -9.39 21.90 12.05
N MET A 81 -9.64 20.80 11.34
CA MET A 81 -10.94 20.13 11.26
C MET A 81 -10.81 18.71 11.81
N GLU A 82 -11.78 18.25 12.61
CA GLU A 82 -11.70 16.95 13.28
C GLU A 82 -11.68 15.76 12.30
N ASP A 83 -12.41 15.84 11.17
CA ASP A 83 -12.47 14.81 10.13
C ASP A 83 -11.82 15.28 8.81
N ASP A 84 -10.56 15.72 8.87
CA ASP A 84 -9.88 16.25 7.70
C ASP A 84 -9.38 15.14 6.76
N SER A 85 -10.23 14.75 5.81
CA SER A 85 -9.92 13.71 4.81
C SER A 85 -8.59 13.94 4.09
N LEU A 86 -8.21 15.20 3.86
CA LEU A 86 -6.95 15.54 3.20
C LEU A 86 -5.72 15.17 4.03
N LEU A 87 -5.78 15.30 5.36
CA LEU A 87 -4.65 14.93 6.23
C LEU A 87 -4.49 13.42 6.33
N HIS A 88 -5.58 12.67 6.18
CA HIS A 88 -5.56 11.20 6.18
C HIS A 88 -5.10 10.59 4.85
N SER A 89 -5.24 11.32 3.73
CA SER A 89 -4.99 10.81 2.38
C SER A 89 -3.80 11.49 1.68
N LEU A 90 -2.88 12.10 2.44
CA LEU A 90 -1.82 12.95 1.88
C LEU A 90 -0.68 12.08 1.30
N SER A 91 -0.59 11.93 -0.03
CA SER A 91 0.36 11.00 -0.70
C SER A 91 1.59 11.71 -1.30
N ILE A 92 2.02 12.83 -0.72
CA ILE A 92 2.95 13.78 -1.37
C ILE A 92 4.39 13.27 -1.43
N PHE A 93 4.72 12.29 -0.60
CA PHE A 93 6.05 11.66 -0.56
C PHE A 93 6.09 10.31 -1.29
N ASP A 94 4.96 9.87 -1.87
CA ASP A 94 4.87 8.56 -2.52
C ASP A 94 5.43 8.57 -3.96
N ASP A 95 5.56 9.76 -4.58
CA ASP A 95 5.87 9.94 -6.00
C ASP A 95 7.29 10.46 -6.32
N GLU A 96 8.12 10.82 -5.33
CA GLU A 96 9.47 11.35 -5.60
C GLU A 96 10.55 10.26 -5.56
N GLU A 97 10.55 9.34 -6.53
CA GLU A 97 11.74 8.64 -7.07
C GLU A 97 11.32 7.58 -8.12
N ASP A 98 10.80 7.97 -9.27
CA ASP A 98 10.74 7.08 -10.45
C ASP A 98 10.84 7.90 -11.76
N GLU A 99 11.80 8.83 -11.83
CA GLU A 99 12.39 9.23 -13.12
C GLU A 99 13.77 8.58 -13.26
N ASP A 100 13.80 7.56 -14.12
CA ASP A 100 14.95 6.96 -14.80
C ASP A 100 15.87 5.97 -14.04
N CYS A 101 15.46 4.71 -14.04
CA CYS A 101 16.42 3.60 -14.23
C CYS A 101 15.85 2.54 -15.20
N GLY A 102 15.60 2.95 -16.44
CA GLY A 102 15.38 2.03 -17.55
C GLY A 102 16.71 1.48 -18.07
N MET A 103 17.11 0.29 -17.63
CA MET A 103 18.23 -0.43 -18.26
C MET A 103 17.76 -1.03 -19.61
N PRO A 104 18.38 -0.70 -20.76
CA PRO A 104 17.91 -1.18 -22.06
C PRO A 104 18.43 -2.60 -22.35
N VAL A 105 17.53 -3.44 -22.88
CA VAL A 105 17.90 -4.65 -23.63
C VAL A 105 18.52 -4.20 -24.95
N VAL A 106 19.82 -4.43 -25.14
CA VAL A 106 20.53 -4.13 -26.38
C VAL A 106 20.30 -5.25 -27.39
N THR A 107 19.53 -4.95 -28.44
CA THR A 107 19.68 -5.59 -29.76
C THR A 107 19.69 -4.50 -30.84
N GLY A 108 20.85 -4.30 -31.48
CA GLY A 108 21.02 -3.90 -32.89
C GLY A 108 20.49 -2.55 -33.41
N GLU A 109 21.43 -1.61 -33.62
CA GLU A 109 21.57 -0.62 -34.71
C GLU A 109 20.66 0.63 -34.87
N CYS A 110 21.31 1.79 -34.69
CA CYS A 110 21.35 3.02 -35.52
C CYS A 110 20.08 3.77 -36.00
N SER A 111 19.81 4.95 -35.41
CA SER A 111 19.92 6.31 -36.01
C SER A 111 18.81 7.31 -35.64
N VAL A 112 19.25 8.46 -35.09
CA VAL A 112 18.78 9.87 -35.22
C VAL A 112 17.28 10.18 -35.45
N GLY A 113 16.70 10.98 -34.54
CA GLY A 113 15.78 12.07 -34.92
C GLY A 113 14.57 12.35 -34.02
N ASN A 114 14.70 13.40 -33.19
CA ASN A 114 13.69 14.39 -32.74
C ASN A 114 12.19 14.01 -32.60
N GLY A 115 11.61 14.38 -31.45
CA GLY A 115 10.31 15.05 -31.42
C GLY A 115 9.32 14.67 -30.30
N ARG A 116 9.23 15.56 -29.31
CA ARG A 116 8.03 16.12 -28.65
C ARG A 116 6.84 15.22 -28.25
N SER A 117 6.51 15.37 -26.96
CA SER A 117 5.18 15.62 -26.38
C SER A 117 4.10 14.54 -26.47
N GLY A 118 3.49 14.26 -25.33
CA GLY A 118 2.05 13.96 -25.31
C GLY A 118 1.59 13.00 -24.23
N GLU A 119 1.20 13.58 -23.09
CA GLU A 119 -0.10 13.31 -22.47
C GLU A 119 -0.38 11.90 -21.93
N LEU A 120 -0.17 11.82 -20.62
CA LEU A 120 -1.12 11.29 -19.63
C LEU A 120 -2.58 11.48 -20.04
N GLN A 121 -3.36 10.42 -19.90
CA GLN A 121 -4.67 10.40 -19.22
C GLN A 121 -5.09 8.93 -19.16
N GLY A 122 -5.35 8.34 -18.00
CA GLY A 122 -5.86 8.93 -16.78
C GLY A 122 -7.20 8.30 -16.48
N ASN A 123 -7.42 8.12 -15.19
CA ASN A 123 -8.70 7.94 -14.52
C ASN A 123 -9.17 6.48 -14.50
N GLY A 124 -9.27 5.84 -13.33
CA GLY A 124 -9.55 6.40 -12.02
C GLY A 124 -10.89 5.87 -11.56
N LEU A 125 -10.91 5.42 -10.32
CA LEU A 125 -12.00 5.48 -9.35
C LEU A 125 -11.21 5.47 -8.02
N ASN A 126 -11.52 6.19 -6.94
CA ASN A 126 -12.52 5.83 -5.95
C ASN A 126 -13.56 6.92 -5.81
N THR A 127 -14.78 6.45 -5.54
CA THR A 127 -15.36 6.69 -4.22
C THR A 127 -16.11 5.43 -3.82
N ILE A 128 -16.01 5.03 -2.55
CA ILE A 128 -17.10 4.61 -1.64
C ILE A 128 -16.46 4.31 -0.27
N ILE A 129 -17.28 4.44 0.79
CA ILE A 129 -17.05 4.30 2.25
C ILE A 129 -16.86 5.69 2.88
N ASP A 130 -17.88 6.33 3.48
CA ASP A 130 -18.67 5.79 4.59
C ASP A 130 -20.13 6.33 4.62
N ASP A 131 -21.12 5.42 4.63
CA ASP A 131 -22.50 5.71 5.08
C ASP A 131 -23.30 4.38 5.28
N CYS A 132 -22.83 3.48 6.16
CA CYS A 132 -23.32 2.09 6.21
C CYS A 132 -24.68 1.86 6.94
N SER A 133 -25.41 2.90 7.36
CA SER A 133 -26.77 2.74 7.93
C SER A 133 -27.88 3.51 7.19
N ASP A 134 -27.54 4.36 6.21
CA ASP A 134 -28.50 5.18 5.46
C ASP A 134 -28.74 4.67 4.01
N ILE A 135 -27.97 3.66 3.58
CA ILE A 135 -28.07 3.05 2.24
C ILE A 135 -29.42 2.33 2.04
N SER A 136 -29.96 1.69 3.08
CA SER A 136 -31.23 0.94 2.97
C SER A 136 -32.44 1.86 2.75
N ALA A 137 -32.45 3.05 3.36
CA ALA A 137 -33.53 4.04 3.23
C ALA A 137 -33.47 4.80 1.89
N ARG A 138 -32.27 5.04 1.34
CA ARG A 138 -32.11 5.60 -0.01
C ARG A 138 -32.43 4.59 -1.12
N PHE A 139 -32.33 3.29 -0.85
CA PHE A 139 -32.64 2.22 -1.80
C PHE A 139 -34.15 2.04 -2.04
N GLU A 140 -35.00 2.14 -1.01
CA GLU A 140 -36.47 2.07 -1.19
C GLU A 140 -37.00 3.20 -2.07
N LYS A 141 -36.34 4.37 -2.04
CA LYS A 141 -36.70 5.55 -2.84
C LYS A 141 -36.30 5.44 -4.32
N ALA A 142 -35.27 4.65 -4.62
CA ALA A 142 -34.83 4.38 -5.99
C ALA A 142 -35.70 3.31 -6.68
N VAL A 143 -36.25 2.35 -5.91
CA VAL A 143 -37.11 1.29 -6.44
C VAL A 143 -38.51 1.81 -6.83
N THR A 144 -38.99 2.91 -6.26
CA THR A 144 -40.29 3.51 -6.63
C THR A 144 -40.25 4.43 -7.85
N THR A 145 -39.09 4.65 -8.47
CA THR A 145 -38.94 5.67 -9.54
C THR A 145 -38.73 5.08 -10.94
N GLU A 146 -38.78 3.75 -11.11
CA GLU A 146 -38.86 3.12 -12.43
C GLU A 146 -40.11 2.25 -12.54
N SER A 147 -41.26 2.91 -12.63
CA SER A 147 -42.49 2.33 -13.13
C SER A 147 -43.27 3.42 -13.84
N ASN A 148 -42.83 3.78 -15.03
CA ASN A 148 -43.72 4.37 -16.02
C ASN A 148 -43.22 4.11 -17.45
N GLY A 149 -43.87 3.15 -18.11
CA GLY A 149 -44.18 3.20 -19.53
C GLY A 149 -43.43 2.24 -20.45
N GLY A 150 -44.02 1.06 -20.70
CA GLY A 150 -43.71 0.27 -21.90
C GLY A 150 -44.07 -1.21 -21.80
N ASP A 151 -45.35 -1.53 -21.91
CA ASP A 151 -45.89 -2.90 -21.98
C ASP A 151 -45.20 -3.79 -23.02
N ASN A 152 -44.85 -5.03 -22.64
CA ASN A 152 -45.32 -6.22 -23.36
C ASN A 152 -45.04 -7.54 -22.60
N ASN A 153 -46.10 -8.35 -22.53
CA ASN A 153 -46.27 -9.68 -21.93
C ASN A 153 -45.08 -10.66 -21.99
N GLY A 154 -44.82 -11.31 -20.85
CA GLY A 154 -44.10 -12.58 -20.77
C GLY A 154 -43.83 -13.03 -19.33
N SER A 155 -44.72 -13.85 -18.78
CA SER A 155 -44.60 -14.43 -17.43
C SER A 155 -43.41 -15.38 -17.30
N LEU A 156 -42.34 -14.98 -16.59
CA LEU A 156 -41.28 -15.87 -16.12
C LEU A 156 -40.71 -15.41 -14.75
N SER A 157 -41.06 -16.19 -13.71
CA SER A 157 -40.41 -16.44 -12.41
C SER A 157 -39.72 -15.29 -11.64
N GLU A 158 -40.32 -14.92 -10.50
CA GLU A 158 -39.76 -14.05 -9.44
C GLU A 158 -38.45 -14.57 -8.79
N GLU A 159 -38.03 -15.81 -9.04
CA GLU A 159 -36.77 -16.37 -8.51
C GLU A 159 -35.51 -15.97 -9.30
N GLN A 160 -35.63 -15.57 -10.58
CA GLN A 160 -34.46 -15.25 -11.41
C GLN A 160 -33.86 -13.86 -11.07
N THR A 161 -34.67 -12.92 -10.62
CA THR A 161 -34.28 -11.53 -10.33
C THR A 161 -33.45 -11.39 -9.05
N ASP A 162 -33.76 -12.13 -7.98
CA ASP A 162 -32.99 -12.11 -6.72
C ASP A 162 -31.58 -12.70 -6.90
N ARG A 163 -31.45 -13.74 -7.73
CA ARG A 163 -30.15 -14.32 -8.10
C ARG A 163 -29.30 -13.35 -8.92
N GLN A 164 -29.92 -12.65 -9.88
CA GLN A 164 -29.27 -11.61 -10.68
C GLN A 164 -28.77 -10.44 -9.82
N LEU A 165 -29.58 -10.00 -8.85
CA LEU A 165 -29.25 -8.91 -7.92
C LEU A 165 -28.09 -9.30 -6.98
N LYS A 166 -28.07 -10.53 -6.46
CA LYS A 166 -26.98 -11.05 -5.63
C LYS A 166 -25.66 -11.15 -6.40
N ILE A 167 -25.71 -11.63 -7.65
CA ILE A 167 -24.54 -11.72 -8.54
C ILE A 167 -23.96 -10.32 -8.82
N THR A 168 -24.81 -9.33 -9.09
CA THR A 168 -24.38 -7.95 -9.32
C THR A 168 -23.75 -7.32 -8.07
N ARG A 169 -24.34 -7.52 -6.88
CA ARG A 169 -23.80 -7.00 -5.60
C ARG A 169 -22.42 -7.60 -5.27
N ALA A 170 -22.25 -8.90 -5.45
CA ALA A 170 -20.96 -9.57 -5.26
C ALA A 170 -19.89 -9.06 -6.25
N SER A 171 -20.28 -8.81 -7.50
CA SER A 171 -19.39 -8.29 -8.55
C SER A 171 -18.92 -6.85 -8.27
N VAL A 172 -19.78 -5.98 -7.77
CA VAL A 172 -19.42 -4.59 -7.39
C VAL A 172 -18.48 -4.58 -6.17
N THR A 173 -18.81 -5.35 -5.14
CA THR A 173 -17.98 -5.46 -3.92
C THR A 173 -16.57 -5.99 -4.24
N ALA A 174 -16.46 -7.00 -5.10
CA ALA A 174 -15.17 -7.54 -5.54
C ALA A 174 -14.31 -6.51 -6.29
N LYS A 175 -14.93 -5.60 -7.05
CA LYS A 175 -14.22 -4.53 -7.77
C LYS A 175 -13.68 -3.45 -6.82
N GLU A 176 -14.41 -3.11 -5.76
CA GLU A 176 -13.96 -2.13 -4.77
C GLU A 176 -12.81 -2.68 -3.92
N ILE A 177 -12.93 -3.92 -3.44
CA ILE A 177 -11.86 -4.63 -2.71
C ILE A 177 -10.58 -4.63 -3.54
N LYS A 178 -10.66 -5.10 -4.78
CA LYS A 178 -9.50 -5.15 -5.70
C LYS A 178 -8.79 -3.80 -5.79
N LYS A 179 -9.53 -2.71 -5.76
CA LYS A 179 -8.98 -1.39 -6.00
C LYS A 179 -8.36 -0.77 -4.75
N VAL A 180 -8.88 -1.09 -3.57
CA VAL A 180 -8.20 -0.82 -2.30
C VAL A 180 -6.89 -1.60 -2.24
N ASP A 181 -6.90 -2.87 -2.64
CA ASP A 181 -5.71 -3.71 -2.71
C ASP A 181 -4.67 -3.16 -3.69
N ASP A 182 -5.10 -2.77 -4.90
CA ASP A 182 -4.21 -2.21 -5.93
C ASP A 182 -3.54 -0.92 -5.43
N ASN A 183 -4.27 -0.06 -4.71
CA ASN A 183 -3.69 1.15 -4.09
C ASN A 183 -2.69 0.80 -2.98
N TYR A 184 -3.04 -0.15 -2.10
CA TYR A 184 -2.16 -0.61 -1.03
C TYR A 184 -0.85 -1.21 -1.57
N PHE A 185 -0.94 -2.18 -2.49
CA PHE A 185 0.26 -2.78 -3.09
C PHE A 185 1.01 -1.80 -4.00
N GLY A 186 0.32 -0.80 -4.52
CA GLY A 186 0.88 0.33 -5.25
C GLY A 186 1.81 1.17 -4.38
N SER A 187 1.40 1.56 -3.16
CA SER A 187 2.25 2.36 -2.27
C SER A 187 3.53 1.61 -1.89
N TYR A 188 3.44 0.30 -1.60
CA TYR A 188 4.62 -0.54 -1.33
C TYR A 188 5.44 -0.91 -2.57
N SER A 189 5.09 -0.44 -3.76
CA SER A 189 5.88 -0.67 -4.97
C SER A 189 7.01 0.35 -5.15
N SER A 190 7.00 1.46 -4.40
CA SER A 190 8.06 2.48 -4.43
C SER A 190 9.33 2.01 -3.71
N PHE A 191 10.50 2.26 -4.28
CA PHE A 191 11.78 1.91 -3.65
C PHE A 191 12.06 2.76 -2.40
N GLY A 192 11.50 3.97 -2.31
CA GLY A 192 11.71 4.89 -1.19
C GLY A 192 11.29 4.27 0.15
N ILE A 193 10.07 3.71 0.19
CA ILE A 193 9.52 3.07 1.40
C ILE A 193 10.37 1.85 1.82
N HIS A 194 10.80 1.02 0.87
CA HIS A 194 11.69 -0.11 1.18
C HIS A 194 13.08 0.34 1.64
N ARG A 195 13.60 1.44 1.11
CA ARG A 195 14.87 2.02 1.57
C ARG A 195 14.77 2.51 3.00
N GLU A 196 13.68 3.21 3.35
CA GLU A 196 13.42 3.67 4.71
C GLU A 196 13.31 2.49 5.68
N MET A 197 12.47 1.50 5.34
CA MET A 197 12.31 0.27 6.13
C MET A 197 13.66 -0.46 6.33
N LEU A 198 14.44 -0.68 5.26
CA LEU A 198 15.75 -1.33 5.35
C LEU A 198 16.80 -0.48 6.08
N GLY A 199 16.65 0.85 6.04
CA GLY A 199 17.48 1.81 6.76
C GLY A 199 17.21 1.82 8.26
N ASP A 200 16.00 1.46 8.69
CA ASP A 200 15.67 1.22 10.09
C ASP A 200 16.41 -0.01 10.61
N LYS A 201 17.51 0.26 11.31
CA LYS A 201 18.34 -0.76 11.94
C LYS A 201 17.64 -1.44 13.10
N VAL A 202 16.84 -0.75 13.90
CA VAL A 202 16.18 -1.36 15.05
C VAL A 202 15.18 -2.40 14.56
N ARG A 203 14.37 -2.03 13.56
CA ARG A 203 13.43 -2.93 12.89
C ARG A 203 14.16 -4.11 12.25
N THR A 204 15.11 -3.84 11.37
CA THR A 204 15.75 -4.88 10.54
C THR A 204 16.64 -5.82 11.37
N ASP A 205 17.38 -5.29 12.35
CA ASP A 205 18.24 -6.09 13.23
C ASP A 205 17.40 -6.98 14.16
N ALA A 206 16.27 -6.50 14.67
CA ALA A 206 15.40 -7.32 15.51
C ALA A 206 14.90 -8.58 14.78
N TYR A 207 14.47 -8.45 13.52
CA TYR A 207 14.09 -9.61 12.70
C TYR A 207 15.29 -10.51 12.35
N ARG A 208 16.42 -9.90 12.01
CA ARG A 208 17.65 -10.65 11.70
C ARG A 208 18.03 -11.53 12.88
N ASP A 209 18.12 -10.95 14.07
CA ASP A 209 18.58 -11.64 15.28
C ASP A 209 17.54 -12.68 15.70
N ALA A 210 16.24 -12.38 15.62
CA ALA A 210 15.17 -13.35 15.86
C ALA A 210 15.25 -14.59 14.96
N LEU A 211 15.65 -14.43 13.70
CA LEU A 211 15.80 -15.56 12.77
C LEU A 211 17.16 -16.26 12.92
N LEU A 212 18.27 -15.52 12.90
CA LEU A 212 19.62 -16.10 12.90
C LEU A 212 20.03 -16.68 14.25
N ASP A 213 19.61 -16.08 15.36
CA ASP A 213 20.03 -16.49 16.70
C ASP A 213 19.13 -17.57 17.32
N ASN A 214 18.16 -18.09 16.56
CA ASN A 214 17.27 -19.19 16.97
C ASN A 214 17.43 -20.46 16.09
N PRO A 215 18.60 -21.14 16.08
CA PRO A 215 18.80 -22.33 15.25
C PRO A 215 17.83 -23.48 15.54
N SER A 216 17.35 -23.62 16.79
CA SER A 216 16.34 -24.61 17.15
C SER A 216 15.00 -24.39 16.44
N LEU A 217 14.73 -23.14 16.04
CA LEU A 217 13.54 -22.78 15.31
C LEU A 217 13.72 -22.91 13.79
N MET A 218 14.91 -22.59 13.29
CA MET A 218 15.13 -22.38 11.86
C MET A 218 15.82 -23.53 11.13
N ASN A 219 16.65 -24.33 11.81
CA ASN A 219 17.45 -25.36 11.14
C ASN A 219 16.55 -26.46 10.56
N GLY A 220 16.51 -26.56 9.23
CA GLY A 220 15.65 -27.48 8.49
C GLY A 220 14.18 -27.06 8.40
N ALA A 221 13.80 -25.89 8.93
CA ALA A 221 12.41 -25.43 8.96
C ALA A 221 11.88 -25.07 7.57
N THR A 222 10.58 -25.29 7.35
CA THR A 222 9.84 -24.71 6.22
C THR A 222 9.24 -23.38 6.67
N VAL A 223 9.57 -22.29 5.97
CA VAL A 223 9.23 -20.91 6.38
C VAL A 223 8.28 -20.27 5.37
N LEU A 224 7.25 -19.58 5.87
CA LEU A 224 6.38 -18.70 5.10
C LEU A 224 6.69 -17.25 5.47
N ASP A 225 7.05 -16.43 4.50
CA ASP A 225 7.27 -14.98 4.66
C ASP A 225 6.12 -14.23 3.98
N VAL A 226 5.24 -13.61 4.77
CA VAL A 226 4.02 -12.93 4.30
C VAL A 226 4.29 -11.42 4.17
N GLY A 227 4.13 -10.89 2.96
CA GLY A 227 4.49 -9.51 2.63
C GLY A 227 6.01 -9.36 2.57
N CYS A 228 6.67 -10.21 1.78
CA CYS A 228 8.12 -10.32 1.82
C CYS A 228 8.85 -9.06 1.33
N GLY A 229 8.18 -8.15 0.61
CA GLY A 229 8.76 -6.94 0.05
C GLY A 229 9.98 -7.25 -0.81
N THR A 230 11.13 -6.73 -0.41
CA THR A 230 12.43 -7.00 -1.06
C THR A 230 12.99 -8.41 -0.81
N GLY A 231 12.36 -9.20 0.05
CA GLY A 231 12.78 -10.56 0.41
C GLY A 231 13.86 -10.63 1.49
N ILE A 232 14.10 -9.54 2.23
CA ILE A 232 15.17 -9.50 3.24
C ILE A 232 14.95 -10.51 4.39
N LEU A 233 13.72 -10.68 4.86
CA LEU A 233 13.40 -11.65 5.91
C LEU A 233 13.55 -13.09 5.40
N SER A 234 13.10 -13.34 4.17
CA SER A 234 13.36 -14.59 3.45
C SER A 234 14.85 -14.92 3.33
N LEU A 235 15.72 -13.93 3.08
CA LEU A 235 17.16 -14.13 3.06
C LEU A 235 17.72 -14.51 4.45
N PHE A 236 17.26 -13.84 5.51
CA PHE A 236 17.67 -14.19 6.88
C PHE A 236 17.21 -15.60 7.24
N ALA A 237 15.97 -15.96 6.89
CA ALA A 237 15.45 -17.31 7.12
C ALA A 237 16.27 -18.39 6.41
N ALA A 238 16.62 -18.18 5.14
CA ALA A 238 17.49 -19.08 4.39
C ALA A 238 18.89 -19.20 5.03
N LYS A 239 19.48 -18.08 5.46
CA LYS A 239 20.78 -18.07 6.14
C LYS A 239 20.74 -18.72 7.53
N ALA A 240 19.59 -18.67 8.22
CA ALA A 240 19.36 -19.34 9.49
C ALA A 240 19.24 -20.88 9.37
N GLY A 241 19.27 -21.41 8.14
CA GLY A 241 19.23 -22.86 7.88
C GLY A 241 17.85 -23.40 7.51
N ALA A 242 16.89 -22.54 7.12
CA ALA A 242 15.60 -23.01 6.60
C ALA A 242 15.80 -23.95 5.41
N SER A 243 15.08 -25.08 5.39
CA SER A 243 15.14 -26.04 4.27
C SER A 243 14.37 -25.55 3.05
N ARG A 244 13.38 -24.68 3.27
CA ARG A 244 12.56 -24.03 2.24
C ARG A 244 11.97 -22.74 2.78
N VAL A 245 11.95 -21.71 1.96
CA VAL A 245 11.29 -20.43 2.24
C VAL A 245 10.33 -20.11 1.10
N VAL A 246 9.06 -19.86 1.42
CA VAL A 246 8.07 -19.35 0.46
C VAL A 246 7.83 -17.89 0.80
N ALA A 247 8.29 -17.00 -0.08
CA ALA A 247 8.18 -15.55 0.06
C ALA A 247 6.98 -15.07 -0.75
N VAL A 248 6.00 -14.46 -0.10
CA VAL A 248 4.73 -14.06 -0.71
C VAL A 248 4.60 -12.54 -0.66
N ASP A 249 4.29 -11.93 -1.79
CA ASP A 249 3.99 -10.50 -1.84
C ASP A 249 2.87 -10.21 -2.84
N GLY A 250 1.98 -9.28 -2.48
CA GLY A 250 0.88 -8.85 -3.35
C GLY A 250 1.31 -7.88 -4.44
N SER A 251 2.48 -7.24 -4.31
CA SER A 251 3.06 -6.36 -5.32
C SER A 251 3.91 -7.14 -6.32
N ALA A 252 3.55 -7.02 -7.60
CA ALA A 252 4.31 -7.61 -8.70
C ALA A 252 5.74 -7.06 -8.78
N LYS A 253 5.91 -5.74 -8.55
CA LYS A 253 7.22 -5.06 -8.58
C LYS A 253 8.10 -5.61 -7.46
N MET A 254 7.59 -5.72 -6.23
CA MET A 254 8.36 -6.25 -5.10
C MET A 254 8.66 -7.74 -5.22
N SER A 255 7.69 -8.54 -5.68
CA SER A 255 7.94 -9.95 -6.00
C SER A 255 9.08 -10.13 -7.01
N SER A 256 9.14 -9.28 -8.04
CA SER A 256 10.26 -9.26 -9.00
C SER A 256 11.58 -8.90 -8.31
N VAL A 257 11.59 -7.86 -7.47
CA VAL A 257 12.79 -7.45 -6.71
C VAL A 257 13.28 -8.57 -5.80
N ALA A 258 12.41 -9.17 -4.99
CA ALA A 258 12.74 -10.30 -4.13
C ALA A 258 13.31 -11.48 -4.91
N THR A 259 12.76 -11.76 -6.10
CA THR A 259 13.29 -12.81 -6.99
C THR A 259 14.71 -12.51 -7.43
N HIS A 260 15.00 -11.27 -7.85
CA HIS A 260 16.34 -10.85 -8.25
C HIS A 260 17.32 -10.88 -7.06
N VAL A 261 16.88 -10.42 -5.89
CA VAL A 261 17.67 -10.44 -4.65
C VAL A 261 18.03 -11.87 -4.27
N ALA A 262 17.06 -12.79 -4.24
CA ALA A 262 17.31 -14.20 -3.96
C ALA A 262 18.25 -14.84 -4.99
N LYS A 263 18.06 -14.51 -6.28
CA LYS A 263 18.92 -15.01 -7.38
C LYS A 263 20.36 -14.53 -7.25
N ASN A 264 20.55 -13.24 -7.00
CA ASN A 264 21.87 -12.62 -6.86
C ASN A 264 22.62 -13.12 -5.62
N ASN A 265 21.91 -13.60 -4.60
CA ASN A 265 22.48 -14.27 -3.43
C ASN A 265 22.66 -15.79 -3.64
N GLY A 266 22.29 -16.35 -4.79
CA GLY A 266 22.40 -17.79 -5.08
C GLY A 266 21.41 -18.67 -4.30
N LEU A 267 20.36 -18.07 -3.73
CA LEU A 267 19.39 -18.74 -2.84
C LEU A 267 18.03 -18.99 -3.52
N LEU A 268 17.79 -18.44 -4.71
CA LEU A 268 16.57 -18.68 -5.47
C LEU A 268 16.45 -20.16 -5.87
N TYR A 269 15.33 -20.77 -5.49
CA TYR A 269 14.97 -22.15 -5.85
C TYR A 269 14.76 -22.27 -7.35
N ASP A 270 15.49 -23.20 -7.98
CA ASP A 270 15.33 -23.59 -9.37
C ASP A 270 15.11 -25.11 -9.44
N GLU A 271 13.94 -25.50 -9.93
CA GLU A 271 13.55 -26.91 -10.10
C GLU A 271 14.34 -27.63 -11.22
N ASN A 272 14.88 -26.86 -12.17
CA ASN A 272 15.60 -27.38 -13.33
C ASN A 272 17.13 -27.39 -13.13
N ALA A 273 17.62 -26.88 -12.00
CA ALA A 273 19.03 -26.84 -11.69
C ALA A 273 19.55 -28.23 -11.27
N ASN A 274 20.40 -28.83 -12.11
CA ASN A 274 21.11 -30.07 -11.79
C ASN A 274 21.90 -29.94 -10.48
N THR A 275 21.81 -30.95 -9.62
CA THR A 275 22.42 -30.99 -8.28
C THR A 275 23.93 -30.70 -8.29
N GLU A 276 24.62 -30.99 -9.39
CA GLU A 276 26.07 -30.77 -9.56
C GLU A 276 26.47 -29.30 -9.84
N GLN A 277 25.53 -28.44 -10.23
CA GLN A 277 25.78 -27.00 -10.43
C GLN A 277 25.38 -26.14 -9.21
N LYS A 278 24.91 -26.76 -8.12
CA LYS A 278 24.46 -26.05 -6.91
C LYS A 278 25.66 -25.60 -6.09
N GLY A 279 26.09 -24.34 -6.29
CA GLY A 279 27.07 -23.66 -5.44
C GLY A 279 26.60 -23.34 -4.02
N GLY A 280 25.40 -23.80 -3.61
CA GLY A 280 24.81 -23.55 -2.31
C GLY A 280 23.32 -23.98 -2.23
N PRO A 281 22.68 -23.84 -1.05
CA PRO A 281 21.28 -24.16 -0.85
C PRO A 281 20.36 -23.15 -1.56
N GLN A 282 19.69 -23.60 -2.63
CA GLN A 282 18.66 -22.85 -3.33
C GLN A 282 17.30 -23.17 -2.69
N VAL A 283 16.83 -22.34 -1.77
CA VAL A 283 15.69 -22.66 -0.88
C VAL A 283 14.55 -21.66 -0.92
N ILE A 284 14.74 -20.49 -1.56
CA ILE A 284 13.74 -19.42 -1.60
C ILE A 284 12.91 -19.52 -2.87
N SER A 285 11.59 -19.65 -2.73
CA SER A 285 10.62 -19.50 -3.82
C SER A 285 9.80 -18.23 -3.59
N VAL A 286 9.76 -17.33 -4.58
CA VAL A 286 8.97 -16.10 -4.51
C VAL A 286 7.67 -16.28 -5.27
N VAL A 287 6.54 -15.89 -4.67
CA VAL A 287 5.20 -16.04 -5.25
C VAL A 287 4.47 -14.70 -5.21
N HIS A 288 4.21 -14.15 -6.39
CA HIS A 288 3.39 -12.95 -6.54
C HIS A 288 1.90 -13.29 -6.38
N THR A 289 1.36 -13.04 -5.18
CA THR A 289 -0.04 -13.28 -4.82
C THR A 289 -0.34 -12.71 -3.44
N LYS A 290 -1.63 -12.54 -3.12
CA LYS A 290 -2.07 -12.31 -1.75
C LYS A 290 -1.93 -13.59 -0.92
N ALA A 291 -1.70 -13.45 0.38
CA ALA A 291 -1.62 -14.59 1.29
C ALA A 291 -2.89 -15.46 1.21
N GLU A 292 -4.05 -14.81 1.07
CA GLU A 292 -5.37 -15.41 0.96
C GLU A 292 -5.53 -16.30 -0.27
N GLU A 293 -4.80 -15.99 -1.34
CA GLU A 293 -4.88 -16.63 -2.65
C GLU A 293 -3.72 -17.61 -2.92
N LEU A 294 -2.83 -17.82 -1.95
CA LEU A 294 -1.60 -18.60 -2.12
C LEU A 294 -1.88 -20.03 -2.64
N ASN A 295 -2.92 -20.69 -2.12
CA ASN A 295 -3.34 -22.02 -2.54
C ASN A 295 -3.81 -22.11 -4.00
N HIS A 296 -4.19 -20.99 -4.61
CA HIS A 296 -4.57 -20.94 -6.02
C HIS A 296 -3.34 -20.87 -6.94
N LYS A 297 -2.18 -20.45 -6.41
CA LYS A 297 -0.94 -20.28 -7.18
C LYS A 297 0.01 -21.45 -7.05
N ILE A 298 0.14 -21.97 -5.84
CA ILE A 298 1.00 -23.11 -5.54
C ILE A 298 0.26 -24.11 -4.66
N VAL A 299 0.59 -25.38 -4.81
CA VAL A 299 0.08 -26.42 -3.91
C VAL A 299 0.84 -26.31 -2.60
N VAL A 300 0.24 -25.66 -1.61
CA VAL A 300 0.73 -25.68 -0.22
C VAL A 300 -0.01 -26.79 0.52
N PRO A 301 0.70 -27.76 1.11
CA PRO A 301 0.06 -28.71 2.01
C PRO A 301 -0.62 -27.96 3.16
N PRO A 302 -1.84 -28.34 3.59
CA PRO A 302 -2.39 -27.84 4.85
C PRO A 302 -1.37 -28.06 5.96
N ASN A 303 -1.14 -27.06 6.82
CA ASN A 303 -0.11 -27.13 7.86
C ASN A 303 1.30 -27.39 7.28
N GLY A 304 1.64 -26.66 6.21
CA GLY A 304 2.88 -26.85 5.46
C GLY A 304 4.12 -26.22 6.11
N PHE A 305 3.94 -25.20 6.96
CA PHE A 305 5.05 -24.39 7.46
C PHE A 305 5.30 -24.56 8.96
N ASP A 306 6.57 -24.60 9.34
CA ASP A 306 7.03 -24.63 10.74
C ASP A 306 7.07 -23.23 11.35
N VAL A 307 7.38 -22.23 10.52
CA VAL A 307 7.53 -20.83 10.92
C VAL A 307 6.81 -19.93 9.93
N LEU A 308 6.00 -19.01 10.45
CA LEU A 308 5.47 -17.86 9.72
C LEU A 308 6.19 -16.61 10.21
N VAL A 309 6.86 -15.90 9.31
CA VAL A 309 7.45 -14.59 9.58
C VAL A 309 6.72 -13.54 8.76
N SER A 310 6.47 -12.37 9.35
CA SER A 310 5.89 -11.24 8.64
C SER A 310 6.20 -9.95 9.37
N GLU A 311 6.55 -8.92 8.61
CA GLU A 311 6.57 -7.55 9.11
C GLU A 311 5.29 -6.87 8.63
N TRP A 312 4.31 -6.81 9.53
CA TRP A 312 2.92 -6.42 9.24
C TRP A 312 2.49 -5.15 9.96
N MET A 313 3.37 -4.57 10.77
CA MET A 313 3.01 -3.53 11.73
C MET A 313 3.03 -2.15 11.07
N GLY A 314 1.85 -1.58 10.84
CA GLY A 314 1.73 -0.19 10.40
C GLY A 314 1.88 0.82 11.55
N TYR A 315 1.71 2.10 11.24
CA TYR A 315 1.64 3.17 12.25
C TYR A 315 0.62 2.87 13.36
N CYS A 316 1.00 3.18 14.61
CA CYS A 316 0.19 2.84 15.78
C CYS A 316 -0.27 1.35 15.79
N LEU A 317 0.61 0.47 15.30
CA LEU A 317 0.45 -0.99 15.16
C LEU A 317 -0.57 -1.46 14.12
N LEU A 318 -1.76 -0.87 14.08
CA LEU A 318 -2.91 -1.40 13.34
C LEU A 318 -3.26 -0.65 12.06
N TYR A 319 -2.55 0.44 11.75
CA TYR A 319 -2.66 1.06 10.42
C TYR A 319 -2.29 0.05 9.33
N GLU A 320 -2.78 0.26 8.09
CA GLU A 320 -2.61 -0.64 6.93
C GLU A 320 -3.31 -2.01 6.99
N SER A 321 -3.79 -2.44 8.17
CA SER A 321 -4.63 -3.64 8.35
C SER A 321 -4.04 -4.96 7.83
N MET A 322 -2.72 -5.07 7.63
CA MET A 322 -2.07 -6.30 7.15
C MET A 322 -2.15 -7.48 8.14
N LEU A 323 -2.42 -7.20 9.43
CA LEU A 323 -2.58 -8.23 10.46
C LEU A 323 -3.63 -9.30 10.11
N SER A 324 -4.70 -8.95 9.38
CA SER A 324 -5.71 -9.94 8.95
C SER A 324 -5.13 -10.99 8.01
N SER A 325 -4.22 -10.60 7.11
CA SER A 325 -3.57 -11.52 6.18
C SER A 325 -2.59 -12.46 6.89
N VAL A 326 -1.91 -11.96 7.93
CA VAL A 326 -1.05 -12.78 8.79
C VAL A 326 -1.88 -13.80 9.58
N ILE A 327 -3.02 -13.39 10.13
CA ILE A 327 -3.95 -14.29 10.83
C ILE A 327 -4.50 -15.36 9.88
N TYR A 328 -4.90 -14.98 8.67
CA TYR A 328 -5.31 -15.94 7.64
C TYR A 328 -4.20 -16.95 7.34
N ALA A 329 -2.98 -16.47 7.09
CA ALA A 329 -1.86 -17.33 6.77
C ALA A 329 -1.52 -18.30 7.92
N ARG A 330 -1.62 -17.86 9.17
CA ARG A 330 -1.49 -18.72 10.35
C ARG A 330 -2.53 -19.83 10.33
N ASP A 331 -3.80 -19.49 10.18
CA ASP A 331 -4.91 -20.44 10.32
C ASP A 331 -4.96 -21.48 9.18
N HIS A 332 -4.43 -21.13 8.00
CA HIS A 332 -4.50 -21.99 6.82
C HIS A 332 -3.19 -22.73 6.49
N PHE A 333 -2.02 -22.19 6.86
CA PHE A 333 -0.74 -22.70 6.39
C PHE A 333 0.24 -23.11 7.49
N LEU A 334 0.12 -22.54 8.70
CA LEU A 334 1.04 -22.85 9.80
C LEU A 334 0.69 -24.17 10.48
N LYS A 335 1.71 -24.96 10.83
CA LYS A 335 1.51 -26.20 11.60
C LYS A 335 0.92 -25.91 12.98
N PRO A 336 0.13 -26.83 13.56
CA PRO A 336 -0.18 -26.80 14.98
C PRO A 336 1.11 -26.77 15.81
N GLY A 337 1.28 -25.73 16.62
CA GLY A 337 2.51 -25.50 17.40
C GLY A 337 3.68 -24.89 16.60
N GLY A 338 3.46 -24.52 15.33
CA GLY A 338 4.41 -23.72 14.57
C GLY A 338 4.56 -22.32 15.14
N ALA A 339 5.69 -21.68 14.88
CA ALA A 339 6.01 -20.36 15.40
C ALA A 339 5.52 -19.24 14.48
N ILE A 340 5.21 -18.10 15.09
CA ILE A 340 4.90 -16.84 14.41
C ILE A 340 5.91 -15.82 14.86
N LEU A 341 6.50 -15.08 13.93
CA LEU A 341 7.48 -14.03 14.21
C LEU A 341 7.02 -12.70 13.60
N PRO A 342 6.68 -11.68 14.41
CA PRO A 342 6.54 -11.70 15.87
C PRO A 342 5.24 -12.39 16.33
N ASP A 343 5.19 -12.91 17.55
CA ASP A 343 4.02 -13.60 18.13
C ASP A 343 3.16 -12.71 19.03
N THR A 344 3.71 -11.62 19.55
CA THR A 344 3.04 -10.69 20.46
C THR A 344 3.32 -9.23 20.08
N ALA A 345 2.29 -8.38 20.17
CA ALA A 345 2.43 -6.94 20.07
C ALA A 345 1.65 -6.24 21.20
N THR A 346 2.06 -5.04 21.60
CA THR A 346 1.43 -4.28 22.70
C THR A 346 1.36 -2.81 22.34
N ILE A 347 0.18 -2.21 22.45
CA ILE A 347 -0.04 -0.77 22.30
C ILE A 347 0.07 -0.12 23.68
N LEU A 348 0.91 0.92 23.78
CA LEU A 348 1.13 1.68 25.00
C LEU A 348 0.62 3.12 24.80
N GLY A 349 0.03 3.70 25.85
CA GLY A 349 -0.42 5.09 25.85
C GLY A 349 0.09 5.83 27.09
N ALA A 350 0.55 7.06 26.91
CA ALA A 350 0.98 7.97 27.97
C ALA A 350 0.37 9.36 27.71
N GLY A 351 0.07 10.10 28.78
CA GLY A 351 -0.60 11.40 28.74
C GLY A 351 0.21 12.51 29.41
#